data_AF-A0AAN8JC58-F1
#
_entry.id   AF-A0AAN8JC58-F1
#
_cell.length_a   1.000
_cell.length_b   1.000
_cell.length_c   1.000
_cell.angle_alpha   90.00
_cell.angle_beta   90.00
_cell.angle_gamma   90.00
#
_symmetry.space_group_name_H-M   'P 1'
#
loop_
_entity.id
_entity.type
_entity.pdbx_description
1 polymer ?
#
loop_
_entity_poly.entity_id
_entity_poly.type
_entity_poly.pdbx_seq_one_letter_code
_entity_poly.pdbx_strand_id
1 'polypeptide(L)'
;MSNETQQNGLNAAASSEAKAAEISEAKAGESSDPKAGETSKANIGEIAEAEASDDELLGACGGSEAPRTVMDVLRLPGVDRMYAVQPIPWCPHLEQVEPLDGRRLNCRAPCLDCDETDENWICLVCYKIYCSRFKNEHMLYHGLESEHRIVLSYSDLSVWCYACDNYIDNEITYPMKNSAHRSKFGEDLPC
;
A
#
# COMPACT_ATOMS: atom_id res chain seq x y z
N MET A 1 -3.39 0.19 -60.30
CA MET A 1 -2.60 -0.75 -61.11
C MET A 1 -1.36 -0.01 -61.56
N SER A 2 -0.13 -0.32 -61.18
CA SER A 2 0.42 -1.35 -60.32
C SER A 2 1.87 -0.90 -60.06
N ASN A 3 2.35 -1.14 -58.84
CA ASN A 3 3.66 -1.71 -58.50
C ASN A 3 4.93 -0.97 -58.93
N GLU A 4 6.05 -1.00 -58.21
CA GLU A 4 6.49 -1.47 -56.88
C GLU A 4 8.02 -1.21 -56.89
N THR A 5 8.68 -1.33 -55.73
CA THR A 5 10.07 -1.84 -55.61
C THR A 5 11.21 -0.87 -55.99
N GLN A 6 12.31 -0.69 -55.24
CA GLN A 6 12.85 -1.17 -53.95
C GLN A 6 14.09 -0.27 -53.68
N GLN A 7 14.29 0.24 -52.47
CA GLN A 7 15.26 -0.23 -51.45
C GLN A 7 16.77 -0.06 -51.75
N ASN A 8 17.46 0.15 -50.62
CA ASN A 8 18.90 0.06 -50.31
C ASN A 8 19.67 1.39 -50.33
N GLY A 9 20.43 1.76 -49.30
CA GLY A 9 20.76 1.08 -48.04
C GLY A 9 21.97 1.74 -47.36
N LEU A 10 22.14 1.37 -46.08
CA LEU A 10 23.40 1.18 -45.34
C LEU A 10 24.31 2.38 -44.96
N ASN A 11 24.45 2.58 -43.64
CA ASN A 11 25.70 2.65 -42.85
C ASN A 11 25.26 2.56 -41.36
N ALA A 12 25.53 1.54 -40.54
CA ALA A 12 26.75 0.83 -40.12
C ALA A 12 27.65 1.60 -39.12
N ALA A 13 27.45 1.25 -37.84
CA ALA A 13 28.43 0.88 -36.81
C ALA A 13 29.19 1.93 -35.95
N ALA A 14 29.19 1.59 -34.64
CA ALA A 14 30.22 1.79 -33.60
C ALA A 14 30.32 3.21 -32.98
N SER A 15 30.57 3.43 -31.67
CA SER A 15 30.88 2.55 -30.53
C SER A 15 30.66 3.33 -29.21
N SER A 16 30.31 2.59 -28.16
CA SER A 16 30.69 2.72 -26.73
C SER A 16 31.11 4.08 -26.14
N GLU A 17 30.58 4.39 -24.95
CA GLU A 17 31.40 4.52 -23.74
C GLU A 17 30.53 4.43 -22.47
N ALA A 18 30.78 3.37 -21.69
CA ALA A 18 30.34 3.21 -20.33
C ALA A 18 31.34 3.93 -19.41
N LYS A 19 30.86 4.62 -18.37
CA LYS A 19 31.71 5.12 -17.30
C LYS A 19 31.26 4.53 -15.97
N ALA A 20 32.00 3.53 -15.52
CA ALA A 20 32.05 3.09 -14.14
C ALA A 20 32.84 4.12 -13.31
N ALA A 21 32.43 4.34 -12.06
CA ALA A 21 33.27 4.93 -11.03
C ALA A 21 33.01 4.19 -9.72
N GLU A 22 34.11 3.88 -9.05
CA GLU A 22 34.30 2.83 -8.07
C GLU A 22 33.83 3.19 -6.66
N ILE A 23 33.57 2.12 -5.91
CA ILE A 23 33.38 2.04 -4.46
C ILE A 23 34.73 2.30 -3.77
N SER A 24 34.72 3.06 -2.67
CA SER A 24 35.80 3.01 -1.67
C SER A 24 35.21 2.70 -0.30
N GLU A 25 35.66 1.57 0.26
CA GLU A 25 35.51 1.20 1.67
C GLU A 25 36.63 1.85 2.50
N ALA A 26 36.31 2.34 3.70
CA ALA A 26 37.29 2.41 4.79
C ALA A 26 36.63 2.42 6.19
N LYS A 27 36.79 1.26 6.84
CA LYS A 27 37.12 1.03 8.27
C LYS A 27 36.12 1.27 9.40
N ALA A 28 35.78 0.14 10.00
CA ALA A 28 35.50 -0.06 11.42
C ALA A 28 36.66 0.41 12.34
N GLY A 29 36.28 0.89 13.53
CA GLY A 29 37.13 1.14 14.69
C GLY A 29 36.29 1.04 15.97
N GLU A 30 36.74 0.21 16.90
CA GLU A 30 36.03 -0.34 18.06
C GLU A 30 35.79 0.62 19.24
N SER A 31 34.72 0.29 19.97
CA SER A 31 34.53 0.25 21.44
C SER A 31 34.84 1.47 22.32
N SER A 32 33.89 1.84 23.17
CA SER A 32 34.03 1.70 24.64
C SER A 32 32.74 2.07 25.39
N ASP A 33 32.27 1.14 26.20
CA ASP A 33 31.38 1.41 27.34
C ASP A 33 32.05 2.36 28.35
N PRO A 34 31.24 3.08 29.15
CA PRO A 34 31.49 3.01 30.58
C PRO A 34 30.23 2.76 31.43
N LYS A 35 30.57 2.22 32.60
CA LYS A 35 29.78 1.51 33.60
C LYS A 35 29.12 2.46 34.62
N ALA A 36 27.91 2.08 35.02
CA ALA A 36 27.17 2.25 36.29
C ALA A 36 27.58 3.28 37.39
N GLY A 37 26.53 3.86 38.01
CA GLY A 37 26.50 4.44 39.37
C GLY A 37 26.22 5.96 39.36
N GLU A 38 25.37 6.59 40.18
CA GLU A 38 24.62 6.21 41.38
C GLU A 38 23.45 7.21 41.61
N THR A 39 22.34 6.66 42.09
CA THR A 39 21.35 7.19 43.06
C THR A 39 21.01 8.69 43.16
N SER A 40 19.71 8.98 43.07
CA SER A 40 19.06 9.87 44.04
C SER A 40 17.63 9.38 44.34
N LYS A 41 17.38 9.17 45.64
CA LYS A 41 16.10 8.83 46.25
C LYS A 41 15.18 10.05 46.22
N ALA A 42 13.91 9.87 45.89
CA ALA A 42 12.83 10.69 46.44
C ALA A 42 11.48 9.95 46.39
N ASN A 43 11.05 9.55 47.58
CA ASN A 43 9.70 9.41 48.14
C ASN A 43 8.59 8.67 47.39
N ILE A 44 8.31 7.49 47.95
CA ILE A 44 7.02 6.81 47.98
C ILE A 44 6.05 7.69 48.78
N GLY A 45 4.94 8.08 48.14
CA GLY A 45 3.81 8.76 48.77
C GLY A 45 2.51 8.09 48.34
N GLU A 46 1.83 7.52 49.33
CA GLU A 46 0.40 7.18 49.43
C GLU A 46 -0.42 6.81 48.19
N ILE A 47 -0.70 5.51 48.13
CA ILE A 47 -1.90 4.85 47.60
C ILE A 47 -3.19 5.61 47.93
N ALA A 48 -3.88 6.07 46.89
CA ALA A 48 -5.31 6.32 46.92
C ALA A 48 -5.97 5.29 45.97
N GLU A 49 -6.80 4.44 46.55
CA GLU A 49 -7.64 3.48 45.84
C GLU A 49 -8.63 4.24 44.96
N ALA A 50 -8.41 4.21 43.65
CA ALA A 50 -9.42 4.55 42.67
C ALA A 50 -9.97 3.23 42.12
N GLU A 51 -11.27 3.05 42.32
CA GLU A 51 -12.04 1.85 42.02
C GLU A 51 -11.80 1.39 40.59
N ALA A 52 -11.21 0.21 40.43
CA ALA A 52 -11.22 -0.51 39.18
C ALA A 52 -12.67 -0.92 38.90
N SER A 53 -13.35 -0.20 38.02
CA SER A 53 -14.51 -0.76 37.36
C SER A 53 -14.00 -1.92 36.50
N ASP A 54 -14.33 -3.14 36.89
CA ASP A 54 -14.14 -4.35 36.10
C ASP A 54 -14.94 -4.23 34.80
N ASP A 55 -14.39 -3.52 33.82
CA ASP A 55 -14.78 -3.68 32.42
C ASP A 55 -14.11 -4.96 31.96
N GLU A 56 -14.81 -6.06 32.24
CA GLU A 56 -14.46 -7.40 31.81
C GLU A 56 -14.37 -7.39 30.27
N LEU A 57 -13.15 -7.17 29.75
CA LEU A 57 -12.81 -7.37 28.35
C LEU A 57 -12.95 -8.85 28.04
N LEU A 58 -14.19 -9.28 27.83
CA LEU A 58 -14.56 -10.59 27.34
C LEU A 58 -13.95 -10.77 25.95
N GLY A 59 -12.80 -11.45 25.91
CA GLY A 59 -12.24 -11.98 24.69
C GLY A 59 -13.28 -12.84 23.97
N ALA A 60 -13.38 -12.67 22.65
CA ALA A 60 -14.37 -13.37 21.82
C ALA A 60 -14.13 -14.88 21.82
N CYS A 61 -14.99 -15.63 22.52
CA CYS A 61 -15.14 -17.07 22.31
C CYS A 61 -16.29 -17.32 21.32
N GLY A 62 -16.00 -18.08 20.25
CA GLY A 62 -16.97 -18.39 19.20
C GLY A 62 -18.13 -19.24 19.74
N GLY A 63 -19.25 -18.57 20.02
CA GLY A 63 -20.52 -19.21 20.37
C GLY A 63 -21.13 -19.95 19.17
N SER A 64 -21.74 -21.11 19.44
CA SER A 64 -22.22 -22.08 18.45
C SER A 64 -23.47 -21.67 17.66
N GLU A 65 -24.06 -20.49 17.91
CA GLU A 65 -25.08 -19.89 17.04
C GLU A 65 -24.82 -18.38 16.91
N ALA A 66 -24.15 -17.98 15.83
CA ALA A 66 -23.84 -16.59 15.53
C ALA A 66 -25.04 -15.89 14.85
N PRO A 67 -25.23 -14.58 15.08
CA PRO A 67 -26.12 -13.76 14.25
C PRO A 67 -25.76 -13.94 12.77
N ARG A 68 -26.77 -14.22 11.93
CA ARG A 68 -26.54 -14.57 10.50
C ARG A 68 -26.36 -13.33 9.63
N THR A 69 -26.85 -12.19 10.07
CA THR A 69 -26.79 -10.92 9.33
C THR A 69 -26.25 -9.79 10.20
N VAL A 70 -25.69 -8.77 9.56
CA VAL A 70 -25.28 -7.52 10.24
C VAL A 70 -26.45 -6.89 10.98
N MET A 71 -27.67 -7.03 10.46
CA MET A 71 -28.89 -6.53 11.13
C MET A 71 -29.19 -7.26 12.44
N ASP A 72 -28.85 -8.54 12.54
CA ASP A 72 -29.02 -9.30 13.79
C ASP A 72 -27.98 -8.85 14.83
N VAL A 73 -26.74 -8.60 14.40
CA VAL A 73 -25.67 -8.04 15.25
C VAL A 73 -26.07 -6.68 15.80
N LEU A 74 -26.64 -5.79 14.97
CA LEU A 74 -27.10 -4.46 15.37
C LEU A 74 -28.25 -4.47 16.39
N ARG A 75 -28.93 -5.60 16.56
CA ARG A 75 -30.03 -5.76 17.53
C ARG A 75 -29.56 -6.38 18.84
N LEU A 76 -28.29 -6.79 18.94
CA LEU A 76 -27.76 -7.37 20.18
C LEU A 76 -27.59 -6.28 21.24
N PRO A 77 -28.01 -6.55 22.49
CA PRO A 77 -27.78 -5.61 23.59
C PRO A 77 -26.27 -5.41 23.80
N GLY A 78 -25.85 -4.16 23.94
CA GLY A 78 -24.43 -3.77 24.09
C GLY A 78 -23.72 -3.46 22.77
N VAL A 79 -24.36 -3.67 21.61
CA VAL A 79 -23.85 -3.20 20.31
C VAL A 79 -24.42 -1.83 20.00
N ASP A 80 -23.81 -0.78 20.54
CA ASP A 80 -24.26 0.60 20.31
C ASP A 80 -23.71 1.21 19.01
N ARG A 81 -22.56 0.72 18.52
CA ARG A 81 -21.89 1.20 17.30
C ARG A 81 -21.09 0.08 16.63
N MET A 82 -20.97 0.16 15.31
CA MET A 82 -20.07 -0.68 14.52
C MET A 82 -18.97 0.17 13.89
N TYR A 83 -17.78 -0.40 13.77
CA TYR A 83 -16.61 0.25 13.17
C TYR A 83 -16.43 -0.26 11.73
N ALA A 84 -17.24 0.27 10.81
CA ALA A 84 -17.01 0.05 9.39
C ALA A 84 -15.94 1.03 8.90
N VAL A 85 -14.92 0.53 8.20
CA VAL A 85 -13.98 1.39 7.49
C VAL A 85 -14.72 2.04 6.33
N GLN A 86 -14.88 3.36 6.39
CA GLN A 86 -15.51 4.14 5.33
C GLN A 86 -14.42 4.92 4.58
N PRO A 87 -14.19 4.64 3.27
CA PRO A 87 -13.27 5.43 2.46
C PRO A 87 -13.67 6.91 2.44
N ILE A 88 -12.69 7.79 2.47
CA ILE A 88 -12.95 9.23 2.32
C ILE A 88 -13.21 9.56 0.84
N PRO A 89 -14.14 10.47 0.55
CA PRO A 89 -14.53 10.77 -0.82
C PRO A 89 -13.51 11.63 -1.56
N TRP A 90 -12.60 12.29 -0.85
CA TRP A 90 -11.63 13.21 -1.42
C TRP A 90 -10.43 13.41 -0.49
N CYS A 91 -9.24 13.60 -1.08
CA CYS A 91 -8.04 14.10 -0.40
C CYS A 91 -7.22 14.95 -1.37
N PRO A 92 -6.37 15.89 -0.90
CA PRO A 92 -5.57 16.77 -1.77
C PRO A 92 -4.57 16.00 -2.64
N HIS A 93 -4.22 14.77 -2.28
CA HIS A 93 -3.28 13.94 -3.03
C HIS A 93 -3.87 13.33 -4.30
N LEU A 94 -5.19 13.45 -4.53
CA LEU A 94 -5.83 13.03 -5.77
C LEU A 94 -5.30 13.81 -6.99
N GLU A 95 -4.75 15.00 -6.79
CA GLU A 95 -4.10 15.81 -7.84
C GLU A 95 -2.88 15.12 -8.47
N GLN A 96 -2.29 14.14 -7.78
CA GLN A 96 -1.16 13.35 -8.29
C GLN A 96 -1.59 12.22 -9.22
N VAL A 97 -2.88 11.89 -9.29
CA VAL A 97 -3.36 10.77 -10.07
C VAL A 97 -3.25 11.09 -11.55
N GLU A 98 -2.45 10.31 -12.26
CA GLU A 98 -2.28 10.45 -13.70
C GLU A 98 -3.40 9.72 -14.45
N PRO A 99 -3.96 10.28 -15.52
CA PRO A 99 -4.95 9.58 -16.34
C PRO A 99 -4.44 8.27 -16.94
N LEU A 100 -5.36 7.36 -17.26
CA LEU A 100 -5.00 6.03 -17.79
C LEU A 100 -4.44 6.09 -19.23
N ASP A 101 -4.68 7.15 -19.98
CA ASP A 101 -4.21 7.37 -21.37
C ASP A 101 -4.36 6.15 -22.31
N GLY A 102 -5.48 5.41 -22.18
CA GLY A 102 -5.75 4.21 -22.98
C GLY A 102 -4.97 2.95 -22.58
N ARG A 103 -4.12 3.02 -21.55
CA ARG A 103 -3.45 1.86 -20.95
C ARG A 103 -4.48 0.86 -20.42
N ARG A 104 -4.11 -0.42 -20.39
CA ARG A 104 -4.86 -1.45 -19.65
C ARG A 104 -4.02 -1.93 -18.48
N LEU A 105 -4.64 -1.96 -17.30
CA LEU A 105 -4.02 -2.53 -16.11
C LEU A 105 -4.05 -4.06 -16.18
N ASN A 106 -3.02 -4.71 -15.63
CA ASN A 106 -2.93 -6.15 -15.52
C ASN A 106 -2.80 -6.54 -14.04
N CYS A 107 -3.88 -7.05 -13.45
CA CYS A 107 -3.91 -7.42 -12.03
C CYS A 107 -3.05 -8.65 -11.68
N ARG A 108 -2.47 -9.34 -12.67
CA ARG A 108 -1.58 -10.49 -12.49
C ARG A 108 -0.10 -10.14 -12.68
N ALA A 109 0.21 -8.87 -12.92
CA ALA A 109 1.59 -8.44 -13.12
C ALA A 109 2.38 -8.54 -11.79
N PRO A 110 3.64 -9.02 -11.85
CA PRO A 110 4.47 -9.21 -10.67
C PRO A 110 5.03 -7.88 -10.14
N CYS A 111 5.53 -7.92 -8.91
CA CYS A 111 6.34 -6.85 -8.33
C CYS A 111 7.62 -6.67 -9.15
N LEU A 112 7.97 -5.42 -9.46
CA LEU A 112 9.15 -5.10 -10.27
C LEU A 112 10.49 -5.43 -9.59
N ASP A 113 10.52 -5.58 -8.26
CA ASP A 113 11.77 -5.75 -7.50
C ASP A 113 12.00 -7.19 -7.02
N CYS A 114 10.95 -7.96 -6.76
CA CYS A 114 11.07 -9.33 -6.19
C CYS A 114 10.21 -10.40 -6.87
N ASP A 115 9.59 -10.09 -8.01
CA ASP A 115 8.77 -11.01 -8.80
C ASP A 115 7.56 -11.64 -8.07
N GLU A 116 7.23 -11.17 -6.86
CA GLU A 116 6.01 -11.59 -6.15
C GLU A 116 4.78 -11.31 -7.03
N THR A 117 3.86 -12.26 -7.10
CA THR A 117 2.65 -12.18 -7.94
C THR A 117 1.38 -11.97 -7.12
N ASP A 118 1.47 -12.14 -5.81
CA ASP A 118 0.37 -12.02 -4.87
C ASP A 118 0.45 -10.71 -4.07
N GLU A 119 -0.72 -10.16 -3.75
CA GLU A 119 -0.87 -8.88 -3.04
C GLU A 119 -0.08 -7.71 -3.63
N ASN A 120 -0.05 -7.60 -4.96
CA ASN A 120 0.57 -6.45 -5.61
C ASN A 120 -0.34 -5.23 -5.64
N TRP A 121 0.31 -4.07 -5.60
CA TRP A 121 -0.30 -2.76 -5.73
C TRP A 121 0.26 -2.08 -6.97
N ILE A 122 -0.50 -1.15 -7.54
CA ILE A 122 -0.05 -0.26 -8.61
C ILE A 122 -0.10 1.19 -8.15
N CYS A 123 0.96 1.95 -8.44
CA CYS A 123 0.99 3.39 -8.22
C CYS A 123 0.09 4.10 -9.24
N LEU A 124 -0.82 4.97 -8.79
CA LEU A 124 -1.71 5.73 -9.68
C LEU A 124 -1.07 7.03 -10.22
N VAL A 125 0.19 7.28 -9.88
CA VAL A 125 1.00 8.39 -10.41
C VAL A 125 1.88 7.90 -11.57
N CYS A 126 2.64 6.82 -11.36
CA CYS A 126 3.61 6.33 -12.35
C CYS A 126 3.32 4.94 -12.94
N TYR A 127 2.24 4.28 -12.49
CA TYR A 127 1.81 2.96 -12.97
C TYR A 127 2.83 1.82 -12.77
N LYS A 128 3.83 2.01 -11.90
CA LYS A 128 4.72 0.93 -11.46
C LYS A 128 4.03 0.01 -10.45
N ILE A 129 4.44 -1.25 -10.42
CA ILE A 129 3.78 -2.31 -9.66
C ILE A 129 4.76 -2.88 -8.64
N TYR A 130 4.33 -2.96 -7.40
CA TYR A 130 5.14 -3.41 -6.28
C TYR A 130 4.30 -4.20 -5.27
N CYS A 131 4.94 -5.11 -4.54
CA CYS A 131 4.27 -5.93 -3.54
C CYS A 131 3.83 -5.12 -2.31
N SER A 132 2.78 -5.60 -1.63
CA SER A 132 2.20 -4.98 -0.44
C SER A 132 3.18 -4.91 0.74
N ARG A 133 2.76 -4.20 1.79
CA ARG A 133 3.44 -4.19 3.09
C ARG A 133 3.45 -5.55 3.82
N PHE A 134 2.56 -6.47 3.43
CA PHE A 134 2.52 -7.81 4.02
C PHE A 134 3.43 -8.81 3.29
N LYS A 135 4.05 -8.36 2.19
CA LYS A 135 5.09 -9.09 1.46
C LYS A 135 6.46 -8.48 1.78
N ASN A 136 7.08 -7.76 0.83
CA ASN A 136 8.41 -7.14 1.00
C ASN A 136 8.36 -5.61 1.04
N GLU A 137 7.17 -5.01 1.20
CA GLU A 137 6.99 -3.56 1.40
C GLU A 137 7.45 -2.67 0.23
N HIS A 138 7.75 -3.21 -0.95
CA HIS A 138 8.24 -2.41 -2.09
C HIS A 138 7.30 -1.27 -2.50
N MET A 139 5.98 -1.40 -2.37
CA MET A 139 5.08 -0.27 -2.68
C MET A 139 5.17 0.84 -1.63
N LEU A 140 5.44 0.49 -0.37
CA LEU A 140 5.66 1.46 0.70
C LEU A 140 6.97 2.22 0.45
N TYR A 141 8.07 1.52 0.16
CA TYR A 141 9.34 2.16 -0.20
C TYR A 141 9.20 3.05 -1.43
N HIS A 142 8.51 2.57 -2.47
CA HIS A 142 8.21 3.37 -3.65
C HIS A 142 7.50 4.69 -3.29
N GLY A 143 6.45 4.63 -2.47
CA GLY A 143 5.71 5.82 -2.04
C GLY A 143 6.55 6.82 -1.23
N LEU A 144 7.51 6.33 -0.45
CA LEU A 144 8.44 7.15 0.31
C LEU A 144 9.50 7.82 -0.58
N GLU A 145 10.12 7.07 -1.50
CA GLU A 145 11.21 7.57 -2.36
C GLU A 145 10.73 8.50 -3.47
N SER A 146 9.59 8.19 -4.07
CA SER A 146 9.03 8.95 -5.19
C SER A 146 8.02 10.01 -4.76
N GLU A 147 7.65 10.01 -3.49
CA GLU A 147 6.55 10.81 -2.95
C GLU A 147 5.19 10.56 -3.63
N HIS A 148 5.00 9.41 -4.27
CA HIS A 148 3.71 9.02 -4.83
C HIS A 148 2.79 8.47 -3.74
N ARG A 149 1.71 9.20 -3.46
CA ARG A 149 0.88 8.90 -2.27
C ARG A 149 -0.31 8.02 -2.56
N ILE A 150 -0.73 7.90 -3.83
CA ILE A 150 -1.96 7.18 -4.22
C ILE A 150 -1.64 5.87 -4.93
N VAL A 151 -2.15 4.77 -4.38
CA VAL A 151 -1.93 3.41 -4.90
C VAL A 151 -3.23 2.62 -4.94
N LEU A 152 -3.35 1.68 -5.89
CA LEU A 152 -4.49 0.78 -6.05
C LEU A 152 -4.06 -0.67 -5.81
N SER A 153 -4.83 -1.39 -5.02
CA SER A 153 -4.64 -2.81 -4.70
C SER A 153 -5.16 -3.69 -5.84
N TYR A 154 -4.38 -4.68 -6.28
CA TYR A 154 -4.89 -5.72 -7.19
C TYR A 154 -5.64 -6.85 -6.47
N SER A 155 -5.58 -6.92 -5.14
CA SER A 155 -6.29 -7.92 -4.34
C SER A 155 -7.79 -7.61 -4.20
N ASP A 156 -8.15 -6.36 -3.97
CA ASP A 156 -9.53 -5.95 -3.67
C ASP A 156 -9.97 -4.68 -4.41
N LEU A 157 -9.11 -4.12 -5.28
CA LEU A 157 -9.39 -2.89 -6.03
C LEU A 157 -9.65 -1.65 -5.16
N SER A 158 -9.25 -1.72 -3.89
CA SER A 158 -9.24 -0.57 -2.99
C SER A 158 -8.14 0.41 -3.38
N VAL A 159 -8.37 1.70 -3.13
CA VAL A 159 -7.37 2.77 -3.35
C VAL A 159 -6.94 3.29 -1.99
N TRP A 160 -5.64 3.42 -1.80
CA TRP A 160 -5.04 3.86 -0.54
C TRP A 160 -4.22 5.13 -0.74
N CYS A 161 -4.32 6.05 0.21
CA CYS A 161 -3.46 7.21 0.29
C CYS A 161 -2.48 7.08 1.46
N TYR A 162 -1.18 6.96 1.18
CA TYR A 162 -0.14 6.84 2.21
C TYR A 162 -0.06 8.06 3.14
N ALA A 163 -0.29 9.26 2.62
CA ALA A 163 -0.19 10.49 3.43
C ALA A 163 -1.44 10.75 4.30
N CYS A 164 -2.61 10.26 3.89
CA CYS A 164 -3.84 10.39 4.67
C CYS A 164 -4.10 9.20 5.59
N ASP A 165 -3.34 8.10 5.44
CA ASP A 165 -3.55 6.83 6.14
C ASP A 165 -5.01 6.36 6.02
N ASN A 166 -5.57 6.47 4.82
CA ASN A 166 -6.99 6.19 4.58
C ASN A 166 -7.26 5.65 3.17
N TYR A 167 -8.33 4.88 3.05
CA TYR A 167 -8.88 4.47 1.77
C TYR A 167 -9.59 5.65 1.10
N ILE A 168 -9.48 5.72 -0.22
CA ILE A 168 -10.10 6.75 -1.05
C ILE A 168 -11.15 6.11 -1.95
N ASP A 169 -12.32 6.73 -2.04
CA ASP A 169 -13.30 6.39 -3.07
C ASP A 169 -13.77 7.66 -3.78
N ASN A 170 -13.23 7.89 -4.97
CA ASN A 170 -13.46 9.10 -5.74
C ASN A 170 -13.53 8.79 -7.24
N GLU A 171 -14.36 9.54 -7.95
CA GLU A 171 -14.60 9.41 -9.39
C GLU A 171 -13.33 9.44 -10.24
N ILE A 172 -12.30 10.21 -9.82
CA ILE A 172 -11.01 10.28 -10.50
C ILE A 172 -10.38 8.89 -10.63
N THR A 173 -10.57 8.02 -9.64
CA THR A 173 -9.96 6.68 -9.60
C THR A 173 -10.77 5.62 -10.35
N TYR A 174 -12.02 5.90 -10.73
CA TYR A 174 -12.93 4.92 -11.34
C TYR A 174 -12.42 4.34 -12.66
N PRO A 175 -11.78 5.10 -13.57
CA PRO A 175 -11.19 4.52 -14.78
C PRO A 175 -10.13 3.43 -14.48
N MET A 176 -9.31 3.64 -13.44
CA MET A 176 -8.30 2.69 -13.00
C MET A 176 -8.94 1.48 -12.33
N LYS A 177 -9.87 1.70 -11.39
CA LYS A 177 -10.65 0.63 -10.74
C LYS A 177 -11.36 -0.24 -11.78
N ASN A 178 -12.02 0.38 -12.76
CA ASN A 178 -12.72 -0.33 -13.82
C ASN A 178 -11.75 -1.09 -14.75
N SER A 179 -10.60 -0.51 -15.11
CA SER A 179 -9.59 -1.23 -15.89
C SER A 179 -9.03 -2.44 -15.13
N ALA A 180 -8.80 -2.31 -13.83
CA ALA A 180 -8.33 -3.41 -12.99
C ALA A 180 -9.44 -4.47 -12.81
N HIS A 181 -10.69 -4.05 -12.62
CA HIS A 181 -11.85 -4.94 -12.52
C HIS A 181 -12.01 -5.80 -13.77
N ARG A 182 -11.97 -5.20 -14.98
CA ARG A 182 -11.97 -5.95 -16.24
C ARG A 182 -10.81 -6.94 -16.35
N SER A 183 -9.61 -6.56 -15.91
CA SER A 183 -8.45 -7.46 -15.92
C SER A 183 -8.63 -8.66 -14.99
N LYS A 184 -9.26 -8.44 -13.83
CA LYS A 184 -9.44 -9.43 -12.78
C LYS A 184 -10.62 -10.37 -13.05
N PHE A 185 -11.76 -9.81 -13.45
CA PHE A 185 -13.05 -10.51 -13.52
C PHE A 185 -13.62 -10.64 -14.94
N GLY A 186 -13.07 -9.93 -15.92
CA GLY A 186 -13.53 -10.00 -17.32
C GLY A 186 -14.76 -9.13 -17.65
N GLU A 187 -15.22 -8.32 -16.70
CA GLU A 187 -16.36 -7.40 -16.87
C GLU A 187 -16.08 -6.03 -16.24
N ASP A 188 -16.88 -5.03 -16.61
CA ASP A 188 -16.78 -3.69 -16.01
C ASP A 188 -17.25 -3.69 -14.54
N LEU A 189 -16.74 -2.74 -13.76
CA LEU A 189 -17.17 -2.54 -12.38
C LEU A 189 -18.68 -2.20 -12.38
N PRO A 190 -19.53 -2.92 -11.62
CA PRO A 190 -20.94 -2.61 -11.53
C PRO A 190 -21.15 -1.19 -10.99
N CYS A 191 -22.11 -0.48 -11.59
CA CYS A 191 -22.44 0.90 -11.26
C CYS A 191 -23.24 1.05 -9.96
#